data_AF-A0A7D8UEF0-F1
#
_entry.id   AF-A0A7D8UEF0-F1
#
_cell.length_a   1.000
_cell.length_b   1.000
_cell.length_c   1.000
_cell.angle_alpha   90.00
_cell.angle_beta   90.00
_cell.angle_gamma   90.00
#
_symmetry.space_group_name_H-M   'P 1'
#
loop_
_entity.id
_entity.type
_entity.pdbx_description
1 polymer ?
#
loop_
_entity_poly.entity_id
_entity_poly.type
_entity_poly.pdbx_seq_one_letter_code
_entity_poly.pdbx_strand_id
1 'polypeptide(L)'
;MIQVLTRLLIAGVLGSAGFMLLLGGCIGWATRHLWFRERVTVEVPGSRFEIEHARIGIHAMMPEYDREITFVEAGRRVATYPMKIDTCGGYPINVYLIKTEESRFLRLEDALSEHLIDLDEPAVHHVLRVQGEPYFGKLTSGTSSSSWMMVKGDRTSLRVKIDGKPARPLYELLGDAPERYFGRLEGRRNRLRFVPAARAPERKIRPLFD
;
A
#
# COMPACT_ATOMS: atom_id res chain seq x y z
N MET A 1 -64.92 3.56 13.76
CA MET A 1 -64.11 2.44 13.24
C MET A 1 -62.97 2.90 12.32
N ILE A 2 -63.22 3.80 11.36
CA ILE A 2 -62.21 4.31 10.40
C ILE A 2 -61.04 5.05 11.09
N GLN A 3 -61.31 5.88 12.11
CA GLN A 3 -60.25 6.64 12.82
C GLN A 3 -59.23 5.79 13.60
N VAL A 4 -59.61 4.58 14.04
CA VAL A 4 -58.70 3.67 14.77
C VAL A 4 -57.73 3.00 13.79
N LEU A 5 -58.21 2.66 12.59
CA LEU A 5 -57.41 2.05 11.54
C LEU A 5 -56.33 3.01 11.01
N THR A 6 -56.66 4.30 10.87
CA THR A 6 -55.70 5.33 10.41
C THR A 6 -54.56 5.56 11.41
N ARG A 7 -54.85 5.53 12.72
CA ARG A 7 -53.82 5.71 13.76
C ARG A 7 -52.86 4.51 13.86
N LEU A 8 -53.38 3.29 13.68
CA LEU A 8 -52.56 2.07 13.62
C LEU A 8 -51.65 2.03 12.39
N LEU A 9 -52.13 2.49 11.23
CA LEU A 9 -51.32 2.61 10.00
C LEU A 9 -50.20 3.64 10.14
N ILE A 10 -50.48 4.82 10.70
CA ILE A 10 -49.46 5.86 10.91
C ILE A 10 -48.40 5.40 11.92
N ALA A 11 -48.80 4.74 13.01
CA ALA A 11 -47.86 4.19 13.99
C ALA A 11 -46.97 3.07 13.41
N GLY A 12 -47.53 2.19 12.56
CA GLY A 12 -46.77 1.14 11.88
C GLY A 12 -45.77 1.68 10.85
N VAL A 13 -46.12 2.75 10.13
CA VAL A 13 -45.22 3.40 9.16
C VAL A 13 -44.12 4.20 9.87
N LEU A 14 -44.43 4.91 10.95
CA LEU A 14 -43.42 5.64 11.74
C LEU A 14 -42.46 4.69 12.48
N GLY A 15 -42.96 3.58 13.01
CA GLY A 15 -42.13 2.56 13.66
C GLY A 15 -41.16 1.87 12.70
N SER A 16 -41.61 1.56 11.49
CA SER A 16 -40.76 0.94 10.46
C SER A 16 -39.73 1.92 9.86
N ALA A 17 -40.10 3.19 9.67
CA ALA A 17 -39.17 4.24 9.26
C ALA A 17 -38.09 4.50 10.33
N GLY A 18 -38.47 4.54 11.61
CA GLY A 18 -37.51 4.68 12.73
C GLY A 18 -36.55 3.49 12.83
N PHE A 19 -37.05 2.26 12.62
CA PHE A 19 -36.23 1.05 12.62
C PHE A 19 -35.25 1.01 11.44
N MET A 20 -35.69 1.39 10.23
CA MET A 20 -34.84 1.50 9.04
C MET A 20 -33.73 2.55 9.21
N LEU A 21 -34.03 3.69 9.85
CA LEU A 21 -33.04 4.72 10.16
C LEU A 21 -32.02 4.26 11.21
N LEU A 22 -32.46 3.51 12.23
CA LEU A 22 -31.59 2.89 13.22
C LEU A 22 -30.69 1.82 12.60
N LEU A 23 -31.23 0.95 11.74
CA LEU A 23 -30.45 -0.06 11.01
C LEU A 23 -29.47 0.58 10.04
N GLY A 24 -29.89 1.58 9.27
CA GLY A 24 -29.02 2.36 8.40
C GLY A 24 -27.93 3.10 9.20
N GLY A 25 -28.28 3.63 10.36
CA GLY A 25 -27.33 4.25 11.30
C GLY A 25 -26.34 3.25 11.89
N CYS A 26 -26.79 2.07 12.29
CA CYS A 26 -25.95 0.99 12.83
C CYS A 26 -25.06 0.36 11.74
N ILE A 27 -25.56 0.17 10.52
CA ILE A 27 -24.76 -0.28 9.36
C ILE A 27 -23.76 0.80 8.98
N GLY A 28 -24.16 2.08 8.93
CA GLY A 28 -23.27 3.21 8.68
C GLY A 28 -22.20 3.38 9.76
N TRP A 29 -22.53 3.11 11.02
CA TRP A 29 -21.58 3.14 12.14
C TRP A 29 -20.66 1.92 12.15
N ALA A 30 -21.18 0.71 11.90
CA ALA A 30 -20.40 -0.52 11.80
C ALA A 30 -19.43 -0.47 10.60
N THR A 31 -19.87 0.04 9.45
CA THR A 31 -19.01 0.27 8.28
C THR A 31 -17.96 1.35 8.55
N ARG A 32 -18.29 2.46 9.25
CA ARG A 32 -17.28 3.46 9.63
C ARG A 32 -16.15 2.91 10.51
N HIS A 33 -16.42 1.93 11.37
CA HIS A 33 -15.41 1.27 12.21
C HIS A 33 -14.63 0.17 11.50
N LEU A 34 -14.95 -0.13 10.23
CA LEU A 34 -14.26 -1.17 9.45
C LEU A 34 -13.12 -0.63 8.58
N TRP A 35 -13.04 0.69 8.39
CA TRP A 35 -12.01 1.35 7.58
C TRP A 35 -11.07 2.17 8.46
N PHE A 36 -10.29 1.51 9.32
CA PHE A 36 -9.19 2.19 9.99
C PHE A 36 -8.07 2.45 8.97
N ARG A 37 -7.86 3.73 8.63
CA ARG A 37 -6.65 4.21 7.95
C ARG A 37 -5.61 4.56 9.00
N GLU A 38 -4.52 3.81 9.01
CA GLU A 38 -3.36 4.08 9.83
C GLU A 38 -2.28 4.72 8.98
N ARG A 39 -1.62 5.72 9.56
CA ARG A 39 -0.61 6.49 8.85
C ARG A 39 0.67 6.50 9.65
N VAL A 40 1.77 6.30 8.95
CA VAL A 40 3.12 6.48 9.49
C VAL A 40 3.86 7.52 8.67
N THR A 41 4.42 8.50 9.35
CA THR A 41 5.36 9.42 8.73
C THR A 41 6.75 8.82 8.82
N VAL A 42 7.47 8.82 7.70
CA VAL A 42 8.89 8.52 7.67
C VAL A 42 9.60 9.80 7.26
N GLU A 43 10.55 10.21 8.09
CA GLU A 43 11.38 11.39 7.87
C GLU A 43 12.79 10.92 7.54
N VAL A 44 13.28 11.32 6.37
CA VAL A 44 14.66 11.13 5.93
C VAL A 44 15.31 12.49 5.74
N PRO A 45 16.64 12.61 5.75
CA PRO A 45 17.31 13.89 5.55
C PRO A 45 16.80 14.61 4.28
N GLY A 46 16.15 15.76 4.45
CA GLY A 46 15.64 16.60 3.36
C GLY A 46 14.28 16.20 2.77
N SER A 47 13.65 15.09 3.18
CA SER A 47 12.36 14.65 2.62
C SER A 47 11.45 14.03 3.67
N ARG A 48 10.14 14.24 3.54
CA ARG A 48 9.09 13.67 4.40
C ARG A 48 8.03 13.01 3.53
N PHE A 49 7.57 11.83 3.94
CA PHE A 49 6.50 11.11 3.26
C PHE A 49 5.64 10.35 4.26
N GLU A 50 4.42 10.02 3.83
CA GLU A 50 3.44 9.33 4.64
C GLU A 50 3.09 8.01 3.96
N ILE A 51 3.17 6.92 4.72
CA ILE A 51 2.69 5.61 4.26
C ILE A 51 1.37 5.36 4.98
N GLU A 52 0.31 5.14 4.21
CA GLU A 52 -1.03 4.85 4.70
C GLU A 52 -1.37 3.38 4.48
N HIS A 53 -1.84 2.71 5.53
CA HIS A 53 -2.41 1.38 5.46
C HIS A 53 -3.88 1.46 5.84
N ALA A 54 -4.75 0.93 4.99
CA ALA A 54 -6.17 0.84 5.23
C ALA A 54 -6.58 -0.63 5.32
N ARG A 55 -7.21 -1.05 6.42
CA ARG A 55 -7.82 -2.39 6.45
C ARG A 55 -9.04 -2.40 5.53
N ILE A 56 -9.09 -3.35 4.60
CA ILE A 56 -10.18 -3.50 3.62
C ILE A 56 -10.96 -4.82 3.81
N GLY A 57 -10.32 -5.84 4.40
CA GLY A 57 -10.91 -7.15 4.66
C GLY A 57 -11.23 -7.36 6.14
N ILE A 58 -12.47 -7.77 6.42
CA ILE A 58 -13.01 -7.92 7.78
C ILE A 58 -12.80 -9.33 8.34
N HIS A 59 -12.47 -10.32 7.50
CA HIS A 59 -12.48 -11.71 7.94
C HIS A 59 -11.52 -11.90 9.11
N ALA A 60 -12.05 -12.31 10.27
CA ALA A 60 -11.31 -12.32 11.53
C ALA A 60 -10.04 -13.20 11.50
N MET A 61 -10.02 -14.17 10.59
CA MET A 61 -8.91 -15.11 10.38
C MET A 61 -7.91 -14.65 9.31
N MET A 62 -8.29 -13.72 8.42
CA MET A 62 -7.48 -13.25 7.28
C MET A 62 -7.79 -11.78 7.00
N PRO A 63 -7.18 -10.85 7.75
CA PRO A 63 -7.37 -9.44 7.51
C PRO A 63 -6.63 -9.00 6.24
N GLU A 64 -7.33 -8.33 5.33
CA GLU A 64 -6.74 -7.75 4.12
C GLU A 64 -6.50 -6.25 4.33
N TYR A 65 -5.37 -5.76 3.83
CA TYR A 65 -4.95 -4.37 3.92
C TYR A 65 -4.62 -3.81 2.55
N ASP A 66 -5.31 -2.74 2.18
CA ASP A 66 -4.87 -1.83 1.14
C ASP A 66 -3.74 -0.95 1.69
N ARG A 67 -2.81 -0.60 0.82
CA ARG A 67 -1.57 0.07 1.19
C ARG A 67 -1.27 1.13 0.15
N GLU A 68 -1.10 2.36 0.59
CA GLU A 68 -0.86 3.51 -0.28
C GLU A 68 0.39 4.26 0.20
N ILE A 69 1.21 4.70 -0.75
CA ILE A 69 2.33 5.61 -0.51
C ILE A 69 1.86 7.01 -0.89
N THR A 70 1.83 7.92 0.08
CA THR A 70 1.44 9.32 -0.12
C THR A 70 2.63 10.25 0.06
N PHE A 71 2.95 11.01 -0.99
CA PHE A 71 3.94 12.08 -0.92
C PHE A 71 3.34 13.29 -0.23
N VAL A 72 4.07 13.84 0.75
CA VAL A 72 3.66 15.05 1.46
C VAL A 72 4.76 16.10 1.40
N GLU A 73 4.49 17.17 0.67
CA GLU A 73 5.40 18.30 0.50
C GLU A 73 4.77 19.56 1.10
N ALA A 74 5.51 20.28 1.95
CA ALA A 74 5.01 21.46 2.67
C ALA A 74 3.65 21.23 3.37
N GLY A 75 3.42 20.02 3.88
CA GLY A 75 2.17 19.62 4.55
C GLY A 75 1.00 19.31 3.62
N ARG A 76 1.20 19.28 2.29
CA ARG A 76 0.19 18.95 1.28
C ARG A 76 0.47 17.62 0.63
N ARG A 77 -0.58 16.85 0.36
CA ARG A 77 -0.50 15.61 -0.42
C ARG A 77 -0.24 15.96 -1.89
N VAL A 78 0.86 15.45 -2.45
CA VAL A 78 1.27 15.73 -3.84
C VAL A 78 0.87 14.58 -4.76
N ALA A 79 1.09 13.34 -4.32
CA ALA A 79 0.75 12.15 -5.09
C ALA A 79 0.43 10.99 -4.15
N THR A 80 -0.39 10.04 -4.61
CA THR A 80 -0.70 8.80 -3.88
C THR A 80 -0.64 7.63 -4.85
N TYR A 81 0.10 6.58 -4.48
CA TYR A 81 0.30 5.41 -5.31
C TYR A 81 -0.11 4.14 -4.54
N PRO A 82 -0.92 3.26 -5.16
CA PRO A 82 -1.28 2.00 -4.54
C PRO A 82 -0.09 1.03 -4.54
N MET A 83 0.10 0.33 -3.43
CA MET A 83 0.97 -0.85 -3.32
C MET A 83 0.14 -2.12 -3.54
N LYS A 84 0.79 -3.29 -3.53
CA LYS A 84 0.08 -4.57 -3.60
C LYS A 84 -0.74 -4.80 -2.31
N ILE A 85 -1.94 -5.37 -2.44
CA ILE A 85 -2.79 -5.71 -1.28
C ILE A 85 -2.07 -6.74 -0.40
N ASP A 86 -2.11 -6.53 0.91
CA ASP A 86 -1.61 -7.47 1.91
C ASP A 86 -2.75 -8.31 2.49
N THR A 87 -2.79 -9.58 2.11
CA THR A 87 -3.83 -10.54 2.50
C THR A 87 -3.54 -11.29 3.82
N CYS A 88 -2.38 -11.04 4.45
CA CYS A 88 -1.94 -11.75 5.66
C CYS A 88 -1.67 -10.85 6.86
N GLY A 89 -1.79 -9.53 6.71
CA GLY A 89 -1.99 -8.62 7.82
C GLY A 89 -0.75 -8.00 8.45
N GLY A 90 0.10 -7.42 7.62
CA GLY A 90 1.13 -6.48 8.04
C GLY A 90 2.52 -7.08 7.94
N TYR A 91 2.88 -7.60 6.76
CA TYR A 91 4.29 -7.93 6.49
C TYR A 91 5.16 -6.72 6.82
N PRO A 92 6.25 -6.91 7.58
CA PRO A 92 7.15 -5.80 7.87
C PRO A 92 7.73 -5.28 6.55
N ILE A 93 7.71 -3.97 6.39
CA ILE A 93 8.26 -3.30 5.20
C ILE A 93 9.61 -2.74 5.61
N ASN A 94 10.69 -3.35 5.12
CA ASN A 94 12.02 -2.76 5.29
C ASN A 94 12.12 -1.49 4.46
N VAL A 95 12.82 -0.51 5.02
CA VAL A 95 13.04 0.81 4.42
C VAL A 95 14.54 0.98 4.25
N TYR A 96 15.00 1.18 3.01
CA TYR A 96 16.39 1.44 2.69
C TYR A 96 16.53 2.79 2.00
N LEU A 97 17.58 3.53 2.34
CA LEU A 97 17.98 4.74 1.61
C LEU A 97 19.09 4.38 0.64
N ILE A 98 18.89 4.72 -0.63
CA ILE A 98 19.84 4.52 -1.72
C ILE A 98 20.19 5.90 -2.27
N LYS A 99 21.47 6.16 -2.51
CA LYS A 99 21.93 7.43 -3.10
C LYS A 99 22.72 7.12 -4.36
N THR A 100 22.23 7.60 -5.50
CA THR A 100 22.97 7.60 -6.76
C THR A 100 23.63 8.96 -6.97
N GLU A 101 24.37 9.12 -8.07
CA GLU A 101 24.89 10.44 -8.47
C GLU A 101 23.76 11.40 -8.91
N GLU A 102 22.66 10.84 -9.43
CA GLU A 102 21.56 11.60 -10.03
C GLU A 102 20.41 11.89 -9.07
N SER A 103 20.12 10.98 -8.13
CA SER A 103 18.94 11.06 -7.25
C SER A 103 19.11 10.26 -5.96
N ARG A 104 18.16 10.44 -5.03
CA ARG A 104 18.03 9.69 -3.78
C ARG A 104 16.74 8.89 -3.82
N PHE A 105 16.84 7.60 -3.51
CA PHE A 105 15.70 6.71 -3.49
C PHE A 105 15.44 6.13 -2.11
N LEU A 106 14.17 5.97 -1.78
CA LEU A 106 13.73 5.12 -0.68
C LEU A 106 13.15 3.83 -1.22
N ARG A 107 13.82 2.73 -0.91
CA ARG A 107 13.34 1.39 -1.21
C ARG A 107 12.46 0.90 -0.07
N LEU A 108 11.22 0.54 -0.42
CA LEU A 108 10.29 -0.16 0.45
C LEU A 108 10.21 -1.60 -0.02
N GLU A 109 10.64 -2.53 0.84
CA GLU A 109 10.65 -3.96 0.51
C GLU A 109 9.84 -4.74 1.53
N ASP A 110 8.90 -5.54 1.06
CA ASP A 110 8.21 -6.54 1.85
C ASP A 110 8.05 -7.87 1.11
N ALA A 111 7.38 -8.83 1.73
CA ALA A 111 7.21 -10.15 1.15
C ALA A 111 6.33 -10.16 -0.12
N LEU A 112 5.51 -9.12 -0.34
CA LEU A 112 4.52 -9.06 -1.42
C LEU A 112 4.98 -8.20 -2.59
N SER A 113 5.68 -7.11 -2.30
CA SER A 113 6.05 -6.08 -3.26
C SER A 113 7.30 -5.34 -2.87
N GLU A 114 7.99 -4.84 -3.88
CA GLU A 114 9.13 -3.93 -3.75
C GLU A 114 8.81 -2.64 -4.50
N HIS A 115 9.14 -1.50 -3.91
CA HIS A 115 8.91 -0.17 -4.47
C HIS A 115 10.12 0.73 -4.23
N LEU A 116 10.41 1.61 -5.20
CA LEU A 116 11.39 2.68 -5.08
C LEU A 116 10.69 4.02 -5.19
N ILE A 117 10.88 4.85 -4.17
CA ILE A 117 10.35 6.20 -4.09
C ILE A 117 11.51 7.12 -4.44
N ASP A 118 11.40 7.85 -5.55
CA ASP A 118 12.31 8.94 -5.84
C ASP A 118 12.02 10.08 -4.85
N LEU A 119 13.06 10.61 -4.20
CA LEU A 119 12.94 11.66 -3.19
C LEU A 119 13.19 13.06 -3.73
N ASP A 120 13.71 13.14 -4.95
CA ASP A 120 14.02 14.38 -5.64
C ASP A 120 12.96 14.65 -6.74
N GLU A 121 12.23 13.63 -7.19
CA GLU A 121 11.05 13.73 -8.03
C GLU A 121 9.82 13.04 -7.41
N PRO A 122 8.57 13.50 -7.65
CA PRO A 122 7.36 12.80 -7.23
C PRO A 122 7.10 11.56 -8.11
N ALA A 123 7.95 10.55 -7.96
CA ALA A 123 7.91 9.31 -8.72
C ALA A 123 7.99 8.09 -7.80
N VAL A 124 7.14 7.11 -8.06
CA VAL A 124 7.25 5.77 -7.47
C VAL A 124 7.48 4.78 -8.59
N HIS A 125 8.44 3.91 -8.40
CA HIS A 125 8.68 2.77 -9.25
C HIS A 125 8.27 1.51 -8.50
N HIS A 126 7.56 0.62 -9.16
CA HIS A 126 7.41 -0.75 -8.68
C HIS A 126 8.62 -1.55 -9.16
N VAL A 127 9.10 -2.45 -8.30
CA VAL A 127 10.17 -3.40 -8.65
C VAL A 127 9.57 -4.80 -8.65
N LEU A 128 9.71 -5.48 -9.79
CA LEU A 128 9.30 -6.86 -10.00
C LEU A 128 10.56 -7.71 -10.21
N ARG A 129 10.71 -8.77 -9.41
CA ARG A 129 11.75 -9.77 -9.63
C ARG A 129 11.24 -10.84 -10.59
N VAL A 130 12.06 -11.18 -11.58
CA VAL A 130 11.78 -12.24 -12.55
C VAL A 130 13.00 -13.12 -12.61
N GLN A 131 12.89 -14.36 -12.12
CA GLN A 131 14.01 -15.30 -12.01
C GLN A 131 15.19 -14.71 -11.20
N GLY A 132 14.88 -14.06 -10.07
CA GLY A 132 15.88 -13.41 -9.19
C GLY A 132 16.36 -12.04 -9.65
N GLU A 133 16.01 -11.61 -10.86
CA GLU A 133 16.51 -10.38 -11.47
C GLU A 133 15.51 -9.24 -11.30
N PRO A 134 15.89 -8.09 -10.70
CA PRO A 134 14.98 -6.98 -10.46
C PRO A 134 14.78 -6.11 -11.70
N TYR A 135 13.51 -5.86 -12.04
CA TYR A 135 13.07 -4.93 -13.07
C TYR A 135 12.20 -3.84 -12.45
N PHE A 136 12.33 -2.60 -12.92
CA PHE A 136 11.57 -1.47 -12.41
C PHE A 136 10.70 -0.82 -13.51
N GLY A 137 9.63 -0.18 -13.06
CA GLY A 137 8.76 0.63 -13.91
C GLY A 137 8.02 1.66 -13.07
N LYS A 138 7.86 2.88 -13.61
CA LYS A 138 7.17 3.98 -12.92
C LYS A 138 5.69 3.67 -12.81
N LEU A 139 5.15 3.75 -11.60
CA LEU A 139 3.73 3.63 -11.33
C LEU A 139 3.01 4.86 -11.87
N THR A 140 1.93 4.62 -12.59
CA THR A 140 1.01 5.66 -13.01
C THR A 140 -0.18 5.66 -12.07
N SER A 141 -0.65 6.85 -11.68
CA SER A 141 -1.73 6.98 -10.69
C SER A 141 -2.94 6.14 -11.09
N GLY A 142 -3.29 5.13 -10.29
CA GLY A 142 -4.57 4.42 -10.40
C GLY A 142 -4.51 2.90 -10.39
N THR A 143 -3.37 2.27 -10.69
CA THR A 143 -3.22 0.81 -10.62
C THR A 143 -1.79 0.41 -10.29
N SER A 144 -1.58 -0.73 -9.64
CA SER A 144 -0.29 -1.42 -9.61
C SER A 144 -0.46 -2.76 -10.33
N SER A 145 -0.11 -2.78 -11.63
CA SER A 145 -0.14 -4.02 -12.42
C SER A 145 1.25 -4.37 -12.88
N SER A 146 1.62 -5.64 -12.80
CA SER A 146 2.89 -6.13 -13.30
C SER A 146 2.71 -7.50 -13.92
N SER A 147 3.47 -7.76 -14.98
CA SER A 147 3.41 -9.02 -15.73
C SER A 147 4.74 -9.28 -16.40
N TRP A 148 5.02 -10.54 -16.69
CA TRP A 148 6.16 -10.93 -17.50
C TRP A 148 5.78 -12.12 -18.37
N MET A 149 6.47 -12.26 -19.50
CA MET A 149 6.31 -13.40 -20.40
C MET A 149 7.65 -13.81 -21.00
N MET A 150 7.77 -15.10 -21.28
CA MET A 150 8.94 -15.70 -21.92
C MET A 150 8.48 -16.81 -22.86
N VAL A 151 8.99 -16.83 -24.09
CA VAL A 151 8.66 -17.84 -25.09
C VAL A 151 9.52 -19.07 -24.84
N LYS A 152 8.91 -20.20 -24.47
CA LYS A 152 9.58 -21.51 -24.31
C LYS A 152 10.84 -21.48 -23.42
N GLY A 153 10.89 -20.61 -22.42
CA GLY A 153 12.05 -20.49 -21.53
C GLY A 153 13.26 -19.75 -22.14
N ASP A 154 13.13 -19.16 -23.32
CA ASP A 154 14.18 -18.34 -23.94
C ASP A 154 14.26 -16.96 -23.26
N ARG A 155 15.32 -16.74 -22.48
CA ARG A 155 15.55 -15.48 -21.76
C ARG A 155 15.67 -14.26 -22.69
N THR A 156 16.08 -14.42 -23.94
CA THR A 156 16.16 -13.28 -24.89
C THR A 156 14.77 -12.79 -25.32
N SER A 157 13.77 -13.64 -25.20
CA SER A 157 12.36 -13.32 -25.43
C SER A 157 11.67 -12.72 -24.20
N LEU A 158 12.37 -12.58 -23.06
CA LEU A 158 11.78 -12.04 -21.84
C LEU A 158 11.22 -10.64 -22.10
N ARG A 159 9.96 -10.44 -21.74
CA ARG A 159 9.29 -9.14 -21.75
C ARG A 159 8.67 -8.94 -20.38
N VAL A 160 9.13 -7.92 -19.67
CA VAL A 160 8.59 -7.52 -18.37
C VAL A 160 7.83 -6.22 -18.56
N LYS A 161 6.63 -6.13 -17.98
CA LYS A 161 5.80 -4.93 -18.02
C LYS A 161 5.34 -4.55 -16.62
N ILE A 162 5.35 -3.25 -16.35
CA ILE A 162 4.80 -2.64 -15.14
C ILE A 162 3.90 -1.50 -15.61
N ASP A 163 2.65 -1.49 -15.13
CA ASP A 163 1.58 -0.60 -15.58
C ASP A 163 1.44 -0.54 -17.10
N GLY A 164 1.46 -1.72 -17.73
CA GLY A 164 1.33 -1.89 -19.18
C GLY A 164 2.53 -1.41 -20.00
N LYS A 165 3.54 -0.76 -19.39
CA LYS A 165 4.74 -0.25 -20.07
C LYS A 165 5.91 -1.22 -19.90
N PRO A 166 6.85 -1.28 -20.87
CA PRO A 166 8.08 -2.06 -20.72
C PRO A 166 8.84 -1.65 -19.46
N ALA A 167 9.16 -2.63 -18.61
CA ALA A 167 10.02 -2.44 -17.46
C ALA A 167 11.49 -2.55 -17.87
N ARG A 168 12.36 -1.86 -17.14
CA ARG A 168 13.82 -1.85 -17.36
C ARG A 168 14.54 -2.57 -16.23
N PRO A 169 15.71 -3.18 -16.45
CA PRO A 169 16.51 -3.73 -15.37
C PRO A 169 16.85 -2.67 -14.31
N LEU A 170 16.79 -3.04 -13.03
CA LEU A 170 16.98 -2.08 -11.94
C LEU A 170 18.38 -1.45 -11.91
N TYR A 171 19.41 -2.18 -12.35
CA TYR A 171 20.77 -1.65 -12.43
C TYR A 171 20.88 -0.43 -13.35
N GLU A 172 19.99 -0.27 -14.34
CA GLU A 172 19.99 0.91 -15.21
C GLU A 172 19.59 2.19 -14.45
N LEU A 173 18.87 2.07 -13.33
CA LEU A 173 18.46 3.20 -12.50
C LEU A 173 19.42 3.44 -11.33
N LEU A 174 19.85 2.38 -10.66
CA LEU A 174 20.61 2.48 -9.41
C LEU A 174 22.12 2.26 -9.59
N GLY A 175 22.55 1.68 -10.72
CA GLY A 175 23.93 1.21 -10.88
C GLY A 175 24.33 0.28 -9.72
N ASP A 176 25.54 0.52 -9.18
CA ASP A 176 26.08 -0.16 -8.00
C ASP A 176 25.88 0.66 -6.70
N ALA A 177 24.90 1.56 -6.66
CA ALA A 177 24.68 2.43 -5.52
C ALA A 177 24.42 1.62 -4.23
N PRO A 178 25.11 1.92 -3.12
CA PRO A 178 24.96 1.16 -1.90
C PRO A 178 23.59 1.42 -1.25
N GLU A 179 22.97 0.35 -0.77
CA GLU A 179 21.74 0.43 0.01
C GLU A 179 22.05 0.53 1.50
N ARG A 180 21.45 1.51 2.17
CA ARG A 180 21.55 1.66 3.62
C ARG A 180 20.22 1.37 4.29
N TYR A 181 20.18 0.34 5.13
CA TYR A 181 19.03 0.06 5.96
C TYR A 181 18.71 1.25 6.89
N PHE A 182 17.49 1.78 6.77
CA PHE A 182 17.02 2.94 7.52
C PHE A 182 16.09 2.56 8.66
N GLY A 183 15.34 1.47 8.51
CA GLY A 183 14.43 0.93 9.51
C GLY A 183 13.37 0.05 8.88
N ARG A 184 12.28 -0.19 9.58
CA ARG A 184 11.13 -0.92 9.04
C ARG A 184 9.81 -0.39 9.54
N LEU A 185 8.78 -0.56 8.72
CA LEU A 185 7.40 -0.44 9.14
C LEU A 185 6.93 -1.78 9.69
N GLU A 186 6.28 -1.75 10.84
CA GLU A 186 5.63 -2.92 11.42
C GLU A 186 4.16 -2.62 11.70
N GLY A 187 3.29 -3.54 11.29
CA GLY A 187 1.93 -3.60 11.80
C GLY A 187 1.91 -4.22 13.20
N ARG A 188 1.27 -3.55 14.16
CA ARG A 188 0.82 -4.12 15.44
C ARG A 188 -0.69 -4.09 15.51
N ARG A 189 -1.29 -4.70 16.55
CA ARG A 189 -2.75 -4.61 16.83
C ARG A 189 -3.20 -3.16 16.70
N ASN A 190 -3.82 -2.85 15.56
CA ASN A 190 -4.41 -1.57 15.20
C ASN A 190 -3.43 -0.36 15.18
N ARG A 191 -2.14 -0.56 14.88
CA ARG A 191 -1.17 0.53 14.61
C ARG A 191 -0.02 0.13 13.68
N LEU A 192 0.18 0.90 12.62
CA LEU A 192 1.40 0.97 11.83
C LEU A 192 2.43 1.85 12.54
N ARG A 193 3.67 1.36 12.66
CA ARG A 193 4.76 2.10 13.30
C ARG A 193 6.04 1.97 12.48
N PHE A 194 6.80 3.07 12.39
CA PHE A 194 8.19 3.05 11.96
C PHE A 194 9.12 2.69 13.14
N VAL A 195 9.99 1.71 12.90
CA VAL A 195 11.03 1.26 13.82
C VAL A 195 12.38 1.60 13.16
N PRO A 196 13.12 2.61 13.65
CA PRO A 196 14.39 3.00 13.06
C PRO A 196 15.44 1.90 13.23
N ALA A 197 16.39 1.82 12.29
CA ALA A 197 17.46 0.82 12.29
C ALA A 197 18.27 0.79 13.61
N ALA A 198 18.43 1.93 14.28
CA ALA A 198 19.11 2.03 15.57
C ALA A 198 18.41 1.23 16.70
N ARG A 199 17.14 0.84 16.53
CA ARG A 199 16.34 0.11 17.53
C ARG A 199 16.08 -1.35 17.16
N ALA A 200 16.25 -1.73 15.91
CA ALA A 200 16.05 -3.11 15.47
C ALA A 200 16.90 -3.40 14.23
N PRO A 201 17.60 -4.55 14.19
CA PRO A 201 18.34 -4.94 13.00
C PRO A 201 17.39 -5.23 11.84
N GLU A 202 17.96 -5.21 10.64
CA GLU A 202 17.29 -5.64 9.42
C GLU A 202 16.70 -7.04 9.57
N ARG A 203 15.49 -7.21 9.07
CA ARG A 203 14.84 -8.53 9.01
C ARG A 203 14.96 -9.05 7.59
N LYS A 204 15.53 -10.24 7.42
CA LYS A 204 15.55 -10.89 6.11
C LYS A 204 14.13 -11.12 5.60
N ILE A 205 13.83 -10.59 4.42
CA ILE A 205 12.56 -10.76 3.74
C ILE A 205 12.74 -11.83 2.66
N ARG A 206 11.74 -12.69 2.49
CA ARG A 206 11.66 -13.63 1.38
C ARG A 206 10.46 -13.19 0.54
N PRO A 207 10.66 -12.74 -0.71
CA PRO A 207 9.55 -12.42 -1.58
C PRO A 207 8.68 -13.66 -1.82
N LEU A 208 7.36 -13.48 -1.85
CA LEU A 208 6.39 -14.55 -2.07
C LEU A 208 6.23 -14.93 -3.54
N PHE A 209 6.66 -14.06 -4.45
CA PHE A 209 6.38 -14.16 -5.88
C PHE A 209 7.66 -14.22 -6.75
N ASP A 210 8.79 -14.61 -6.16
CA ASP A 210 10.05 -14.84 -6.88
C ASP A 210 10.18 -16.31 -7.32
#